data_AF-A0A9P1A9X2-F1
#
_entry.id   AF-A0A9P1A9X2-F1
#
_cell.length_a   1.000
_cell.length_b   1.000
_cell.length_c   1.000
_cell.angle_alpha   90.00
_cell.angle_beta   90.00
_cell.angle_gamma   90.00
#
_symmetry.space_group_name_H-M   'P 1'
#
loop_
_entity.id
_entity.type
_entity.pdbx_description
1 polymer ?
#
loop_
_entity_poly.entity_id
_entity_poly.type
_entity_poly.pdbx_seq_one_letter_code
_entity_poly.pdbx_strand_id
1 'polypeptide(L)'
;MLQIFAGAVSGFRGSHSCEHSEYDEANLAQTYSALLSLAILGDDLKRVNRAAILNTVKSAQRTDNGCFWSQGVGSESDMRFVFCATAIVKILDANKEDVIDWDRLGTFLRQSLNIDGGIGQAPHDESHGGSTFCAIASLSLSNRLWTGEVLSRPDIARLIRWAVQKQEIGFHGRAHKPDDSCYAFWIGATLKILNAYDFISKPHLREFLMISQHPHIGGFCKHPEPGGYSDLLHTYFSIAALSLLGEPTVNAVHPSLNVSMRAAEHIARLKFD
;
A
#
# COMPACT_ATOMS: atom_id res chain seq x y z
N MET A 1 23.45 -11.52 3.67
CA MET A 1 22.06 -11.82 4.15
C MET A 1 21.28 -10.52 4.03
N LEU A 2 20.07 -10.50 3.45
CA LEU A 2 19.37 -9.24 3.11
C LEU A 2 18.88 -8.40 4.30
N GLN A 3 18.73 -9.02 5.48
CA GLN A 3 18.36 -8.33 6.70
C GLN A 3 19.58 -7.65 7.34
N ILE A 4 19.41 -6.39 7.74
CA ILE A 4 20.37 -5.62 8.54
C ILE A 4 20.18 -5.98 10.02
N PHE A 5 21.28 -6.26 10.74
CA PHE A 5 21.29 -6.60 12.18
C PHE A 5 22.03 -5.55 13.03
N ALA A 6 22.13 -4.31 12.56
CA ALA A 6 22.96 -3.28 13.19
C ALA A 6 22.27 -2.63 14.42
N GLY A 7 22.61 -3.13 15.61
CA GLY A 7 22.20 -2.52 16.88
C GLY A 7 20.68 -2.41 17.03
N ALA A 8 20.18 -1.19 17.27
CA ALA A 8 18.75 -0.92 17.48
C ALA A 8 17.94 -0.78 16.17
N VAL A 9 18.57 -0.84 14.99
CA VAL A 9 17.91 -0.64 13.69
C VAL A 9 18.06 -1.91 12.83
N SER A 10 16.95 -2.44 12.33
CA SER A 10 16.87 -3.65 11.51
C SER A 10 15.77 -3.54 10.47
N GLY A 11 15.93 -4.27 9.38
CA GLY A 11 14.99 -4.30 8.26
C GLY A 11 15.72 -4.82 7.03
N PHE A 12 15.15 -4.56 5.87
CA PHE A 12 15.72 -4.98 4.59
C PHE A 12 16.24 -3.76 3.83
N ARG A 13 17.46 -3.89 3.29
CA ARG A 13 18.11 -2.85 2.50
C ARG A 13 17.48 -2.71 1.12
N GLY A 14 17.59 -1.51 0.53
CA GLY A 14 17.09 -1.26 -0.83
C GLY A 14 18.00 -1.74 -1.95
N SER A 15 19.29 -1.91 -1.69
CA SER A 15 20.23 -2.43 -2.69
C SER A 15 21.37 -3.20 -2.02
N HIS A 16 21.80 -4.27 -2.67
CA HIS A 16 23.02 -5.00 -2.29
C HIS A 16 24.28 -4.16 -2.44
N SER A 17 24.27 -3.11 -3.28
CA SER A 17 25.43 -2.24 -3.47
C SER A 17 25.83 -1.47 -2.20
N CYS A 18 24.91 -1.33 -1.24
CA CYS A 18 25.15 -0.63 0.02
C CYS A 18 25.62 -1.57 1.14
N GLU A 19 25.67 -2.89 0.91
CA GLU A 19 26.08 -3.87 1.93
C GLU A 19 27.51 -3.54 2.43
N HIS A 20 27.66 -3.45 3.76
CA HIS A 20 28.91 -3.04 4.44
C HIS A 20 29.36 -1.58 4.24
N SER A 21 28.52 -0.72 3.66
CA SER A 21 28.78 0.72 3.65
C SER A 21 28.26 1.40 4.93
N GLU A 22 28.75 2.61 5.23
CA GLU A 22 28.21 3.46 6.29
C GLU A 22 26.76 3.91 6.02
N TYR A 23 26.26 3.71 4.79
CA TYR A 23 24.91 4.03 4.34
C TYR A 23 24.01 2.78 4.23
N ASP A 24 24.42 1.62 4.79
CA ASP A 24 23.58 0.41 4.82
C ASP A 24 22.43 0.57 5.82
N GLU A 25 21.32 1.14 5.34
CA GLU A 25 20.14 1.41 6.14
C GLU A 25 18.92 0.59 5.71
N ALA A 26 18.05 0.33 6.69
CA ALA A 26 16.79 -0.33 6.44
C ALA A 26 15.85 0.59 5.67
N ASN A 27 15.17 0.05 4.65
CA ASN A 27 14.15 0.76 3.89
C ASN A 27 12.77 0.17 4.19
N LEU A 28 11.78 1.02 4.52
CA LEU A 28 10.45 0.55 4.92
C LEU A 28 9.71 -0.18 3.78
N ALA A 29 9.79 0.31 2.54
CA ALA A 29 9.15 -0.34 1.40
C ALA A 29 9.74 -1.73 1.11
N GLN A 30 11.05 -1.86 1.31
CA GLN A 30 11.78 -3.11 1.10
C GLN A 30 11.53 -4.08 2.24
N THR A 31 11.44 -3.58 3.47
CA THR A 31 11.07 -4.37 4.65
C THR A 31 9.66 -4.94 4.49
N TYR A 32 8.68 -4.11 4.09
CA TYR A 32 7.34 -4.57 3.75
C TYR A 32 7.35 -5.67 2.66
N SER A 33 8.03 -5.42 1.55
CA SER A 33 8.07 -6.35 0.40
C SER A 33 8.76 -7.68 0.75
N ALA A 34 9.83 -7.63 1.54
CA ALA A 34 10.56 -8.81 1.97
C ALA A 34 9.75 -9.66 2.95
N LEU A 35 9.07 -9.04 3.92
CA LEU A 35 8.19 -9.75 4.86
C LEU A 35 7.04 -10.45 4.12
N LEU A 36 6.41 -9.76 3.16
CA LEU A 36 5.39 -10.39 2.31
C LEU A 36 5.96 -11.53 1.47
N SER A 37 7.14 -11.34 0.87
CA SER A 37 7.78 -12.39 0.06
C SER A 37 8.07 -13.64 0.89
N LEU A 38 8.60 -13.48 2.10
CA LEU A 38 8.81 -14.57 3.05
C LEU A 38 7.50 -15.27 3.41
N ALA A 39 6.45 -14.51 3.73
CA ALA A 39 5.13 -15.06 4.04
C ALA A 39 4.49 -15.80 2.84
N ILE A 40 4.64 -15.28 1.62
CA ILE A 40 4.18 -15.93 0.38
C ILE A 40 4.88 -17.27 0.17
N LEU A 41 6.17 -17.35 0.52
CA LEU A 41 6.99 -18.56 0.48
C LEU A 41 6.72 -19.53 1.64
N GLY A 42 5.85 -19.16 2.59
CA GLY A 42 5.46 -19.99 3.73
C GLY A 42 6.44 -19.95 4.92
N ASP A 43 7.36 -18.99 4.97
CA ASP A 43 8.28 -18.80 6.10
C ASP A 43 7.50 -18.40 7.37
N ASP A 44 8.01 -18.78 8.54
CA ASP A 44 7.40 -18.52 9.85
C ASP A 44 7.82 -17.18 10.48
N LEU A 45 8.69 -16.42 9.79
CA LEU A 45 9.27 -15.15 10.21
C LEU A 45 10.04 -15.20 11.54
N LYS A 46 10.28 -16.37 12.14
CA LYS A 46 10.97 -16.49 13.45
C LYS A 46 12.44 -16.06 13.39
N ARG A 47 13.04 -16.12 12.21
CA ARG A 47 14.44 -15.69 11.97
C ARG A 47 14.56 -14.19 11.77
N VAL A 48 13.44 -13.49 11.57
CA VAL A 48 13.45 -12.04 11.45
C VAL A 48 13.57 -11.45 12.85
N ASN A 49 14.50 -10.50 13.04
CA ASN A 49 14.56 -9.72 14.28
C ASN A 49 13.37 -8.76 14.41
N ARG A 50 12.22 -9.29 14.84
CA ARG A 50 10.95 -8.59 14.99
C ARG A 50 11.08 -7.31 15.83
N ALA A 51 11.71 -7.41 17.00
CA ALA A 51 11.85 -6.27 17.91
C ALA A 51 12.63 -5.12 17.27
N ALA A 52 13.75 -5.42 16.59
CA ALA A 52 14.55 -4.40 15.93
C ALA A 52 13.86 -3.78 14.70
N ILE A 53 13.06 -4.55 13.94
CA ILE A 53 12.24 -3.99 12.85
C ILE A 53 11.17 -3.05 13.40
N LEU A 54 10.47 -3.44 14.47
CA LEU A 54 9.44 -2.59 15.07
C LEU A 54 10.05 -1.31 15.67
N ASN A 55 11.25 -1.40 16.27
CA ASN A 55 11.98 -0.22 16.72
C ASN A 55 12.38 0.69 15.54
N THR A 56 12.74 0.10 14.38
CA THR A 56 13.03 0.86 13.16
C THR A 56 11.80 1.61 12.65
N VAL A 57 10.63 0.97 12.62
CA VAL A 57 9.37 1.64 12.26
C VAL A 57 9.08 2.81 13.21
N LYS A 58 9.26 2.60 14.52
CA LYS A 58 9.08 3.63 15.54
C LYS A 58 10.03 4.81 15.34
N SER A 59 11.31 4.56 15.12
CA SER A 59 12.32 5.61 14.89
C SER A 59 12.18 6.30 13.53
N ALA A 60 11.56 5.65 12.54
CA ALA A 60 11.26 6.27 11.25
C ALA A 60 10.13 7.29 11.33
N GLN A 61 9.27 7.24 12.36
CA GLN A 61 8.19 8.21 12.50
C GLN A 61 8.73 9.59 12.86
N ARG A 62 8.34 10.56 12.07
CA ARG A 62 8.74 11.95 12.18
C ARG A 62 8.02 12.67 13.31
N THR A 63 8.80 13.31 14.17
CA THR A 63 8.27 14.12 15.27
C THR A 63 7.69 15.45 14.81
N ASP A 64 8.04 15.97 13.63
CA ASP A 64 7.56 17.26 13.16
C ASP A 64 6.18 17.19 12.50
N ASN A 65 5.87 16.12 11.75
CA ASN A 65 4.60 15.98 11.05
C ASN A 65 3.87 14.65 11.25
N GLY A 66 4.47 13.63 11.87
CA GLY A 66 3.84 12.32 12.09
C GLY A 66 3.92 11.31 10.93
N CYS A 67 4.48 11.71 9.78
CA CYS A 67 4.76 10.80 8.66
C CYS A 67 5.98 9.90 8.97
N PHE A 68 6.42 9.08 8.02
CA PHE A 68 7.57 8.20 8.19
C PHE A 68 8.65 8.51 7.15
N TRP A 69 9.90 8.43 7.56
CA TRP A 69 11.05 8.38 6.65
C TRP A 69 11.09 7.04 5.91
N SER A 70 11.58 7.05 4.67
CA SER A 70 11.72 5.83 3.87
C SER A 70 12.89 4.95 4.33
N GLN A 71 14.03 5.59 4.61
CA GLN A 71 15.35 5.00 4.87
C GLN A 71 16.17 6.01 5.68
N GLY A 72 16.27 5.80 6.99
CA GLY A 72 16.99 6.71 7.89
C GLY A 72 16.45 8.15 7.92
N VAL A 73 17.04 8.96 8.80
CA VAL A 73 16.57 10.33 9.04
C VAL A 73 16.99 11.23 7.87
N GLY A 74 16.04 12.01 7.34
CA GLY A 74 16.28 12.98 6.26
C GLY A 74 16.10 12.44 4.84
N SER A 75 15.71 11.18 4.69
CA SER A 75 15.28 10.61 3.40
C SER A 75 13.93 11.16 2.94
N GLU A 76 13.35 10.62 1.87
CA GLU A 76 11.98 11.00 1.49
C GLU A 76 10.95 10.53 2.53
N SER A 77 9.83 11.25 2.62
CA SER A 77 8.77 10.97 3.59
C SER A 77 7.42 11.40 3.05
N ASP A 78 6.53 10.43 2.84
CA ASP A 78 5.20 10.60 2.27
C ASP A 78 4.28 9.42 2.62
N MET A 79 3.04 9.49 2.13
CA MET A 79 1.96 8.53 2.37
C MET A 79 2.32 7.07 2.06
N ARG A 80 3.27 6.81 1.15
CA ARG A 80 3.72 5.44 0.85
C ARG A 80 4.36 4.78 2.07
N PHE A 81 5.11 5.54 2.86
CA PHE A 81 5.80 5.02 4.05
C PHE A 81 4.89 4.91 5.26
N VAL A 82 3.78 5.68 5.30
CA VAL A 82 2.67 5.42 6.22
C VAL A 82 2.08 4.02 5.98
N PHE A 83 1.82 3.68 4.72
CA PHE A 83 1.35 2.34 4.36
C PHE A 83 2.37 1.25 4.71
N CYS A 84 3.65 1.45 4.35
CA CYS A 84 4.68 0.46 4.66
C CYS A 84 4.82 0.24 6.17
N ALA A 85 4.86 1.31 6.97
CA ALA A 85 4.95 1.23 8.43
C ALA A 85 3.78 0.45 9.04
N THR A 86 2.53 0.81 8.69
CA THR A 86 1.35 0.14 9.23
C THR A 86 1.21 -1.31 8.76
N ALA A 87 1.59 -1.62 7.51
CA ALA A 87 1.63 -2.98 7.00
C ALA A 87 2.68 -3.84 7.72
N ILE A 88 3.89 -3.31 7.99
CA ILE A 88 4.92 -4.01 8.75
C ILE A 88 4.42 -4.34 10.16
N VAL A 89 3.84 -3.36 10.86
CA VAL A 89 3.27 -3.56 12.21
C VAL A 89 2.17 -4.63 12.19
N LYS A 90 1.35 -4.66 11.13
CA LYS A 90 0.30 -5.67 10.95
C LYS A 90 0.87 -7.06 10.69
N ILE A 91 1.88 -7.19 9.82
CA ILE A 91 2.48 -8.49 9.46
C ILE A 91 3.20 -9.10 10.65
N LEU A 92 3.89 -8.28 11.45
CA LEU A 92 4.61 -8.69 12.65
C LEU A 92 3.71 -8.81 13.89
N ASP A 93 2.40 -8.68 13.74
CA ASP A 93 1.40 -8.78 14.82
C ASP A 93 1.82 -8.05 16.10
N ALA A 94 2.20 -6.78 15.97
CA ALA A 94 2.61 -5.95 17.09
C ALA A 94 1.47 -5.10 17.62
N ASN A 95 1.51 -4.77 18.91
CA ASN A 95 0.62 -3.75 19.45
C ASN A 95 0.98 -2.39 18.83
N LYS A 96 0.14 -1.95 17.90
CA LYS A 96 0.31 -0.71 17.15
C LYS A 96 0.46 0.55 18.01
N GLU A 97 -0.08 0.55 19.23
CA GLU A 97 0.01 1.69 20.15
C GLU A 97 1.42 1.86 20.74
N ASP A 98 2.21 0.78 20.77
CA ASP A 98 3.59 0.83 21.29
C ASP A 98 4.61 1.30 20.23
N VAL A 99 4.20 1.27 18.96
CA VAL A 99 5.07 1.47 17.78
C VAL A 99 4.77 2.78 17.05
N ILE A 100 3.51 3.19 16.95
CA ILE A 100 3.08 4.35 16.16
C ILE A 100 2.42 5.38 17.06
N ASP A 101 2.89 6.63 16.99
CA ASP A 101 2.22 7.81 17.53
C ASP A 101 1.02 8.15 16.63
N TRP A 102 -0.16 7.70 17.06
CA TRP A 102 -1.41 7.83 16.31
C TRP A 102 -1.98 9.25 16.32
N ASP A 103 -1.67 10.07 17.31
CA ASP A 103 -2.13 11.46 17.37
C ASP A 103 -1.44 12.29 16.29
N ARG A 104 -0.12 12.11 16.14
CA ARG A 104 0.65 12.75 15.06
C ARG A 104 0.27 12.21 13.69
N LEU A 105 0.21 10.89 13.54
CA LEU A 105 -0.16 10.28 12.26
C LEU A 105 -1.59 10.65 11.84
N GLY A 106 -2.53 10.67 12.79
CA GLY A 106 -3.91 11.10 12.55
C GLY A 106 -4.00 12.56 12.11
N THR A 107 -3.11 13.41 12.62
CA THR A 107 -2.99 14.82 12.17
C THR A 107 -2.44 14.91 10.75
N PHE A 108 -1.38 14.18 10.42
CA PHE A 108 -0.83 14.09 9.06
C PHE A 108 -1.88 13.66 8.02
N LEU A 109 -2.62 12.57 8.33
CA LEU A 109 -3.65 12.02 7.45
C LEU A 109 -4.79 13.01 7.23
N ARG A 110 -5.25 13.69 8.29
CA ARG A 110 -6.29 14.73 8.17
C ARG A 110 -5.83 15.91 7.34
N GLN A 111 -4.60 16.37 7.52
CA GLN A 111 -4.04 17.50 6.76
C GLN A 111 -3.77 17.15 5.29
N SER A 112 -3.62 15.86 4.98
CA SER A 112 -3.43 15.36 3.62
C SER A 112 -4.74 15.11 2.87
N LEU A 113 -5.89 15.18 3.55
CA LEU A 113 -7.21 15.10 2.92
C LEU A 113 -7.57 16.44 2.29
N ASN A 114 -7.76 16.44 0.97
CA ASN A 114 -8.07 17.64 0.22
C ASN A 114 -9.57 17.93 0.11
N ILE A 115 -9.88 19.15 -0.32
CA ILE A 115 -11.25 19.62 -0.52
C ILE A 115 -12.01 18.83 -1.58
N ASP A 116 -11.31 18.24 -2.56
CA ASP A 116 -11.89 17.41 -3.60
C ASP A 116 -12.29 16.02 -3.09
N GLY A 117 -11.78 15.62 -1.91
CA GLY A 117 -12.05 14.34 -1.26
C GLY A 117 -10.92 13.32 -1.34
N GLY A 118 -9.95 13.52 -2.24
CA GLY A 118 -8.79 12.65 -2.33
C GLY A 118 -7.75 12.99 -1.27
N ILE A 119 -6.74 12.12 -1.17
CA ILE A 119 -5.62 12.31 -0.23
C ILE A 119 -4.32 12.48 -1.02
N GLY A 120 -3.55 13.52 -0.70
CA GLY A 120 -2.24 13.81 -1.28
C GLY A 120 -1.10 12.95 -0.69
N GLN A 121 0.10 13.06 -1.26
CA GLN A 121 1.30 12.38 -0.74
C GLN A 121 1.75 12.95 0.60
N ALA A 122 1.59 14.26 0.78
CA ALA A 122 1.74 15.00 2.02
C ALA A 122 0.66 16.10 2.11
N PRO A 123 0.54 16.81 3.25
CA PRO A 123 -0.35 17.95 3.37
C PRO A 123 -0.19 18.95 2.24
N HIS A 124 -1.31 19.40 1.69
CA HIS A 124 -1.40 20.37 0.57
C HIS A 124 -0.97 19.87 -0.81
N ASP A 125 -0.50 18.63 -0.94
CA ASP A 125 -0.22 18.03 -2.25
C ASP A 125 -1.50 17.67 -3.01
N GLU A 126 -1.42 17.59 -4.33
CA GLU A 126 -2.50 17.12 -5.20
C GLU A 126 -2.99 15.72 -4.77
N SER A 127 -4.31 15.56 -4.68
CA SER A 127 -4.96 14.28 -4.44
C SER A 127 -4.55 13.22 -5.46
N HIS A 128 -4.13 12.05 -4.99
CA HIS A 128 -3.62 10.99 -5.86
C HIS A 128 -4.14 9.60 -5.45
N GLY A 129 -4.45 8.75 -6.42
CA GLY A 129 -5.05 7.43 -6.17
C GLY A 129 -4.16 6.52 -5.32
N GLY A 130 -2.85 6.54 -5.57
CA GLY A 130 -1.87 5.78 -4.79
C GLY A 130 -1.78 6.21 -3.31
N SER A 131 -1.71 7.51 -3.02
CA SER A 131 -1.69 8.02 -1.64
C SER A 131 -3.03 7.80 -0.94
N THR A 132 -4.14 7.96 -1.67
CA THR A 132 -5.48 7.66 -1.15
C THR A 132 -5.60 6.19 -0.74
N PHE A 133 -5.13 5.25 -1.57
CA PHE A 133 -5.02 3.85 -1.18
C PHE A 133 -4.17 3.68 0.08
N CYS A 134 -2.96 4.27 0.09
CA CYS A 134 -2.04 4.11 1.20
C CYS A 134 -2.66 4.56 2.54
N ALA A 135 -3.33 5.71 2.56
CA ALA A 135 -4.01 6.21 3.74
C ALA A 135 -5.17 5.30 4.20
N ILE A 136 -6.05 4.91 3.27
CA ILE A 136 -7.24 4.09 3.59
C ILE A 136 -6.85 2.67 4.00
N ALA A 137 -5.88 2.06 3.32
CA ALA A 137 -5.33 0.77 3.70
C ALA A 137 -4.66 0.82 5.06
N SER A 138 -3.88 1.86 5.37
CA SER A 138 -3.26 2.05 6.69
C SER A 138 -4.28 2.10 7.81
N LEU A 139 -5.33 2.92 7.66
CA LEU A 139 -6.41 3.01 8.64
C LEU A 139 -7.19 1.70 8.79
N SER A 140 -7.37 0.95 7.69
CA SER A 140 -8.01 -0.37 7.71
C SER A 140 -7.17 -1.40 8.46
N LEU A 141 -5.88 -1.54 8.13
CA LEU A 141 -4.96 -2.50 8.75
C LEU A 141 -4.81 -2.26 10.26
N SER A 142 -4.98 -1.02 10.70
CA SER A 142 -4.90 -0.61 12.10
C SER A 142 -6.24 -0.55 12.82
N ASN A 143 -7.36 -0.96 12.19
CA ASN A 143 -8.72 -0.90 12.75
C ASN A 143 -9.16 0.51 13.19
N ARG A 144 -8.70 1.55 12.49
CA ARG A 144 -8.99 2.97 12.78
C ARG A 144 -9.86 3.66 11.72
N LEU A 145 -10.13 3.00 10.60
CA LEU A 145 -10.89 3.57 9.48
C LEU A 145 -12.29 4.06 9.86
N TRP A 146 -12.98 3.35 10.75
CA TRP A 146 -14.37 3.62 11.07
C TRP A 146 -14.59 4.21 12.48
N THR A 147 -13.52 4.55 13.21
CA THR A 147 -13.61 5.10 14.57
C THR A 147 -14.11 6.56 14.57
N GLY A 148 -13.89 7.29 13.48
CA GLY A 148 -14.19 8.71 13.39
C GLY A 148 -13.09 9.63 13.95
N GLU A 149 -12.02 9.05 14.53
CA GLU A 149 -10.91 9.82 15.13
C GLU A 149 -10.04 10.51 14.07
N VAL A 150 -9.78 9.81 12.95
CA VAL A 150 -8.96 10.33 11.86
C VAL A 150 -9.83 10.90 10.73
N LEU A 151 -10.72 10.09 10.17
CA LEU A 151 -11.64 10.52 9.11
C LEU A 151 -13.07 10.41 9.61
N SER A 152 -13.83 11.51 9.48
CA SER A 152 -15.25 11.51 9.80
C SER A 152 -16.07 10.76 8.73
N ARG A 153 -17.32 10.39 9.05
CA ARG A 153 -18.23 9.81 8.05
C ARG A 153 -18.44 10.71 6.82
N PRO A 154 -18.62 12.04 6.97
CA PRO A 154 -18.64 12.97 5.84
C PRO A 154 -17.35 12.98 5.01
N ASP A 155 -16.18 12.86 5.63
CA ASP A 155 -14.91 12.78 4.90
C ASP A 155 -14.83 11.52 4.06
N ILE A 156 -15.22 10.38 4.63
CA ILE A 156 -15.26 9.10 3.90
C ILE A 156 -16.25 9.17 2.73
N ALA A 157 -17.43 9.74 2.93
CA ALA A 157 -18.41 9.91 1.84
C ALA A 157 -17.87 10.80 0.70
N ARG A 158 -17.15 11.87 1.03
CA ARG A 158 -16.49 12.75 0.06
C ARG A 158 -15.38 12.01 -0.70
N LEU A 159 -14.58 11.20 -0.02
CA LEU A 159 -13.54 10.37 -0.62
C LEU A 159 -14.10 9.28 -1.52
N ILE A 160 -15.19 8.61 -1.13
CA ILE A 160 -15.88 7.63 -1.99
C ILE A 160 -16.32 8.30 -3.30
N ARG A 161 -16.93 9.50 -3.22
CA ARG A 161 -17.33 10.24 -4.41
C ARG A 161 -16.13 10.56 -5.31
N TRP A 162 -15.03 11.04 -4.73
CA TRP A 162 -13.79 11.31 -5.47
C TRP A 162 -13.25 10.06 -6.16
N ALA A 163 -13.23 8.93 -5.46
CA ALA A 163 -12.71 7.66 -5.96
C ALA A 163 -13.57 7.06 -7.09
N VAL A 164 -14.91 7.13 -6.97
CA VAL A 164 -15.83 6.70 -8.05
C VAL A 164 -15.64 7.56 -9.30
N GLN A 165 -15.43 8.87 -9.14
CA GLN A 165 -15.14 9.79 -10.26
C GLN A 165 -13.79 9.55 -10.94
N LYS A 166 -12.99 8.59 -10.48
CA LYS A 166 -11.75 8.20 -11.15
C LYS A 166 -11.98 7.18 -12.27
N GLN A 167 -13.19 6.61 -12.37
CA GLN A 167 -13.51 5.68 -13.44
C GLN A 167 -13.92 6.42 -14.71
N GLU A 168 -13.15 6.23 -15.78
CA GLU A 168 -13.60 6.47 -17.15
C GLU A 168 -13.98 5.11 -17.77
N ILE A 169 -13.01 4.39 -18.36
CA ILE A 169 -13.17 2.97 -18.73
C ILE A 169 -12.51 2.11 -17.65
N GLY A 170 -11.21 2.36 -17.43
CA GLY A 170 -10.41 1.87 -16.32
C GLY A 170 -10.46 2.84 -15.14
N PHE A 171 -9.30 3.18 -14.58
CA PHE A 171 -9.18 4.23 -13.58
C PHE A 171 -7.96 5.10 -13.84
N HIS A 172 -8.08 6.39 -13.54
CA HIS A 172 -6.96 7.32 -13.51
C HIS A 172 -6.64 7.77 -12.08
N GLY A 173 -5.37 8.04 -11.80
CA GLY A 173 -4.93 8.39 -10.45
C GLY A 173 -5.28 9.81 -10.00
N ARG A 174 -5.55 10.72 -10.95
CA ARG A 174 -5.74 12.16 -10.74
C ARG A 174 -6.69 12.74 -11.78
N ALA A 175 -7.38 13.83 -11.45
CA ALA A 175 -8.27 14.50 -12.38
C ALA A 175 -7.58 14.83 -13.72
N HIS A 176 -8.29 14.59 -14.83
CA HIS A 176 -7.82 14.87 -16.19
C HIS A 176 -6.52 14.15 -16.60
N LYS A 177 -6.20 13.01 -15.97
CA LYS A 177 -5.15 12.10 -16.42
C LYS A 177 -5.75 10.89 -17.14
N PRO A 178 -5.01 10.26 -18.07
CA PRO A 178 -5.46 9.04 -18.72
C PRO A 178 -5.53 7.89 -17.71
N ASP A 179 -6.39 6.92 -18.01
CA ASP A 179 -6.48 5.67 -17.25
C ASP A 179 -5.17 4.88 -17.31
N ASP A 180 -4.84 4.22 -16.21
CA ASP A 180 -3.65 3.39 -16.05
C ASP A 180 -4.03 2.12 -15.28
N SER A 181 -3.63 0.97 -15.82
CA SER A 181 -4.03 -0.36 -15.32
C SER A 181 -3.73 -0.59 -13.84
N CYS A 182 -2.71 0.05 -13.26
CA CYS A 182 -2.45 -0.11 -11.83
C CYS A 182 -3.52 0.53 -10.93
N TYR A 183 -4.21 1.60 -11.39
CA TYR A 183 -5.28 2.22 -10.61
C TYR A 183 -6.55 1.37 -10.54
N ALA A 184 -6.71 0.39 -11.42
CA ALA A 184 -7.73 -0.64 -11.25
C ALA A 184 -7.62 -1.34 -9.90
N PHE A 185 -6.40 -1.50 -9.38
CA PHE A 185 -6.17 -1.93 -8.01
C PHE A 185 -6.16 -0.77 -7.03
N TRP A 186 -5.37 0.30 -7.23
CA TRP A 186 -5.25 1.34 -6.20
C TRP A 186 -6.59 2.00 -5.83
N ILE A 187 -7.38 2.42 -6.81
CA ILE A 187 -8.71 2.97 -6.58
C ILE A 187 -9.70 1.85 -6.24
N GLY A 188 -9.64 0.72 -6.95
CA GLY A 188 -10.56 -0.40 -6.73
C GLY A 188 -10.48 -0.98 -5.32
N ALA A 189 -9.28 -1.20 -4.80
CA ALA A 189 -9.04 -1.68 -3.44
C ALA A 189 -9.47 -0.64 -2.40
N THR A 190 -9.24 0.65 -2.66
CA THR A 190 -9.76 1.74 -1.82
C THR A 190 -11.28 1.64 -1.68
N LEU A 191 -11.99 1.55 -2.81
CA LEU A 191 -13.45 1.39 -2.82
C LEU A 191 -13.89 0.07 -2.18
N LYS A 192 -13.14 -1.02 -2.35
CA LYS A 192 -13.42 -2.31 -1.70
C LYS A 192 -13.33 -2.21 -0.18
N ILE A 193 -12.28 -1.58 0.36
CA ILE A 193 -12.09 -1.35 1.81
C ILE A 193 -13.21 -0.49 2.39
N LEU A 194 -13.69 0.47 1.60
CA LEU A 194 -14.77 1.38 2.00
C LEU A 194 -16.18 0.82 1.79
N ASN A 195 -16.31 -0.46 1.38
CA ASN A 195 -17.59 -1.09 1.03
C ASN A 195 -18.38 -0.32 -0.05
N ALA A 196 -17.66 0.27 -1.01
CA ALA A 196 -18.18 1.15 -2.06
C ALA A 196 -17.86 0.64 -3.48
N TYR A 197 -17.33 -0.57 -3.61
CA TYR A 197 -16.91 -1.15 -4.89
C TYR A 197 -18.08 -1.49 -5.83
N ASP A 198 -19.32 -1.47 -5.34
CA ASP A 198 -20.51 -1.70 -6.17
C ASP A 198 -20.96 -0.44 -6.92
N PHE A 199 -20.37 0.73 -6.65
CA PHE A 199 -20.68 1.98 -7.35
C PHE A 199 -19.94 2.15 -8.68
N ILE A 200 -19.11 1.20 -9.08
CA ILE A 200 -18.31 1.26 -10.31
C ILE A 200 -18.90 0.35 -11.38
N SER A 201 -18.63 0.68 -12.63
CA SER A 201 -18.87 -0.22 -13.76
C SER A 201 -17.79 -1.31 -13.81
N LYS A 202 -18.06 -2.45 -13.18
CA LYS A 202 -17.19 -3.65 -13.23
C LYS A 202 -16.95 -4.20 -14.65
N PRO A 203 -17.95 -4.25 -15.56
CA PRO A 203 -17.73 -4.76 -16.92
C PRO A 203 -16.71 -3.94 -17.71
N HIS A 204 -16.85 -2.60 -17.74
CA HIS A 204 -15.89 -1.71 -18.41
C HIS A 204 -14.48 -1.79 -17.79
N LEU A 205 -14.38 -1.90 -16.46
CA LEU A 205 -13.07 -2.08 -15.82
C LEU A 205 -12.40 -3.38 -16.27
N ARG A 206 -13.16 -4.48 -16.34
CA ARG A 206 -12.65 -5.77 -16.82
C ARG A 206 -12.20 -5.67 -18.27
N GLU A 207 -12.99 -5.04 -19.13
CA GLU A 207 -12.64 -4.81 -20.54
C GLU A 207 -11.32 -4.03 -20.67
N PHE A 208 -11.18 -2.91 -19.95
CA PHE A 208 -9.95 -2.14 -19.93
C PHE A 208 -8.72 -2.96 -19.53
N LEU A 209 -8.84 -3.80 -18.51
CA LEU A 209 -7.76 -4.70 -18.10
C LEU A 209 -7.42 -5.72 -19.19
N MET A 210 -8.42 -6.32 -19.84
CA MET A 210 -8.20 -7.30 -20.91
C MET A 210 -7.51 -6.67 -22.13
N ILE A 211 -7.88 -5.44 -22.51
CA ILE A 211 -7.22 -4.71 -23.60
C ILE A 211 -5.80 -4.28 -23.19
N SER A 212 -5.55 -4.07 -21.90
CA SER A 212 -4.21 -3.75 -21.38
C SER A 212 -3.29 -4.97 -21.28
N GLN A 213 -3.78 -6.20 -21.54
CA GLN A 213 -2.96 -7.40 -21.55
C GLN A 213 -2.09 -7.44 -22.82
N HIS A 214 -0.79 -7.70 -22.67
CA HIS A 214 0.08 -7.77 -23.84
C HIS A 214 -0.22 -9.04 -24.66
N PRO A 215 -0.47 -8.94 -25.97
CA PRO A 215 -0.99 -10.05 -26.77
C PRO A 215 0.00 -11.21 -27.01
N HIS A 216 1.30 -10.94 -27.00
CA HIS A 216 2.32 -11.95 -27.36
C HIS A 216 3.19 -12.46 -26.20
N ILE A 217 3.65 -11.58 -25.29
CA ILE A 217 4.58 -11.96 -24.21
C ILE A 217 3.90 -12.24 -22.86
N GLY A 218 2.58 -12.00 -22.76
CA GLY A 218 1.85 -12.04 -21.50
C GLY A 218 2.12 -10.80 -20.63
N GLY A 219 1.57 -10.78 -19.42
CA GLY A 219 1.61 -9.60 -18.56
C GLY A 219 0.67 -8.48 -19.01
N PHE A 220 0.67 -7.38 -18.25
CA PHE A 220 -0.19 -6.23 -18.49
C PHE A 220 0.65 -4.96 -18.63
N CYS A 221 0.25 -4.12 -19.58
CA CYS A 221 0.79 -2.80 -19.84
C CYS A 221 0.11 -1.75 -18.95
N LYS A 222 0.78 -0.61 -18.77
CA LYS A 222 0.19 0.59 -18.14
C LYS A 222 -1.02 1.11 -18.91
N HIS A 223 -0.85 1.26 -20.22
CA HIS A 223 -1.85 1.77 -21.15
C HIS A 223 -2.04 0.75 -22.29
N PRO A 224 -3.26 0.64 -22.85
CA PRO A 224 -3.55 -0.18 -24.01
C PRO A 224 -3.06 0.51 -25.31
N GLU A 225 -1.76 0.77 -25.41
CA GLU A 225 -1.17 1.45 -26.58
C GLU A 225 -0.40 0.47 -27.49
N PRO A 226 -0.46 0.63 -28.82
CA PRO A 226 0.35 -0.14 -29.74
C PRO A 226 1.85 0.02 -29.44
N GLY A 227 2.54 -1.09 -29.19
CA GLY A 227 3.97 -1.09 -28.84
C GLY A 227 4.27 -0.83 -27.37
N GLY A 228 3.25 -0.74 -26.51
CA GLY A 228 3.43 -0.72 -25.06
C GLY A 228 4.02 -2.04 -24.55
N TYR A 229 4.91 -1.95 -23.56
CA TYR A 229 5.51 -3.12 -22.91
C TYR A 229 4.80 -3.42 -21.59
N SER A 230 4.61 -4.71 -21.32
CA SER A 230 4.21 -5.16 -19.99
C SER A 230 5.38 -5.06 -19.01
N ASP A 231 5.08 -4.76 -17.76
CA ASP A 231 6.06 -4.82 -16.67
C ASP A 231 5.48 -5.54 -15.44
N LEU A 232 6.34 -5.86 -14.48
CA LEU A 232 5.96 -6.61 -13.29
C LEU A 232 4.92 -5.89 -12.43
N LEU A 233 5.01 -4.55 -12.34
CA LEU A 233 4.13 -3.74 -11.51
C LEU A 233 2.71 -3.75 -12.07
N HIS A 234 2.55 -3.37 -13.33
CA HIS A 234 1.23 -3.32 -13.97
C HIS A 234 0.65 -4.72 -14.15
N THR A 235 1.49 -5.73 -14.39
CA THR A 235 1.06 -7.14 -14.39
C THR A 235 0.47 -7.55 -13.06
N TYR A 236 1.19 -7.33 -11.96
CA TYR A 236 0.72 -7.70 -10.63
C TYR A 236 -0.56 -6.95 -10.25
N PHE A 237 -0.60 -5.62 -10.42
CA PHE A 237 -1.76 -4.83 -10.03
C PHE A 237 -2.98 -5.09 -10.93
N SER A 238 -2.79 -5.41 -12.21
CA SER A 238 -3.90 -5.83 -13.08
C SER A 238 -4.49 -7.16 -12.64
N ILE A 239 -3.65 -8.14 -12.28
CA ILE A 239 -4.12 -9.43 -11.73
C ILE A 239 -4.82 -9.23 -10.39
N ALA A 240 -4.28 -8.37 -9.51
CA ALA A 240 -4.92 -8.03 -8.24
C ALA A 240 -6.27 -7.32 -8.46
N ALA A 241 -6.40 -6.48 -9.48
CA ALA A 241 -7.69 -5.87 -9.85
C ALA A 241 -8.69 -6.90 -10.38
N LEU A 242 -8.26 -7.86 -11.21
CA LEU A 242 -9.08 -8.99 -11.65
C LEU A 242 -9.55 -9.85 -10.46
N SER A 243 -8.70 -10.01 -9.44
CA SER A 243 -9.08 -10.64 -8.17
C SER A 243 -10.20 -9.87 -7.45
N LEU A 244 -10.13 -8.53 -7.39
CA LEU A 244 -11.19 -7.70 -6.78
C LEU A 244 -12.54 -7.81 -7.53
N LEU A 245 -12.48 -8.01 -8.85
CA LEU A 245 -13.62 -8.25 -9.73
C LEU A 245 -14.21 -9.67 -9.58
N GLY A 246 -13.50 -10.60 -8.93
CA GLY A 246 -13.93 -11.99 -8.78
C GLY A 246 -13.69 -12.83 -10.04
N GLU A 247 -12.62 -12.55 -10.79
CA GLU A 247 -12.26 -13.35 -11.97
C GLU A 247 -12.08 -14.84 -11.60
N PRO A 248 -12.78 -15.79 -12.24
CA PRO A 248 -12.90 -17.17 -11.74
C PRO A 248 -11.59 -17.93 -11.49
N THR A 249 -10.53 -17.61 -12.23
CA THR A 249 -9.22 -18.31 -12.13
C THR A 249 -8.21 -17.55 -11.27
N VAL A 250 -8.60 -16.44 -10.65
CA VAL A 250 -7.71 -15.59 -9.85
C VAL A 250 -8.12 -15.68 -8.39
N ASN A 251 -7.18 -16.10 -7.54
CA ASN A 251 -7.40 -16.17 -6.10
C ASN A 251 -7.75 -14.80 -5.53
N ALA A 252 -8.63 -14.77 -4.51
CA ALA A 252 -9.00 -13.55 -3.81
C ALA A 252 -7.77 -12.83 -3.21
N VAL A 253 -7.74 -11.51 -3.35
CA VAL A 253 -6.71 -10.61 -2.79
C VAL A 253 -7.24 -9.94 -1.53
N HIS A 254 -6.40 -9.84 -0.50
CA HIS A 254 -6.66 -9.01 0.65
C HIS A 254 -6.47 -7.53 0.24
N PRO A 255 -7.54 -6.72 0.19
CA PRO A 255 -7.47 -5.40 -0.44
C PRO A 255 -6.55 -4.43 0.33
N SER A 256 -6.50 -4.49 1.67
CA SER A 256 -5.62 -3.59 2.44
C SER A 256 -4.16 -4.03 2.47
N LEU A 257 -3.84 -5.33 2.55
CA LEU A 257 -2.48 -5.83 2.67
C LEU A 257 -1.81 -6.09 1.31
N ASN A 258 -2.57 -5.99 0.22
CA ASN A 258 -2.10 -6.21 -1.14
C ASN A 258 -1.37 -7.56 -1.31
N VAL A 259 -2.02 -8.64 -0.89
CA VAL A 259 -1.49 -10.01 -1.02
C VAL A 259 -2.67 -10.98 -1.16
N SER A 260 -2.46 -12.18 -1.72
CA SER A 260 -3.51 -13.22 -1.75
C SER A 260 -4.08 -13.52 -0.36
N MET A 261 -5.38 -13.83 -0.27
CA MET A 261 -6.02 -14.24 0.99
C MET A 261 -5.30 -15.42 1.65
N ARG A 262 -4.81 -16.38 0.87
CA ARG A 262 -3.97 -17.49 1.35
C ARG A 262 -2.75 -17.02 2.15
N ALA A 263 -2.01 -16.04 1.65
CA ALA A 263 -0.84 -15.49 2.34
C ALA A 263 -1.24 -14.63 3.54
N ALA A 264 -2.34 -13.85 3.43
CA ALA A 264 -2.86 -13.09 4.56
C ALA A 264 -3.30 -14.01 5.71
N GLU A 265 -3.92 -15.15 5.41
CA GLU A 265 -4.27 -16.18 6.39
C GLU A 265 -3.05 -16.85 7.00
N HIS A 266 -1.98 -17.07 6.22
CA HIS A 266 -0.70 -17.54 6.75
C HIS A 266 -0.12 -16.56 7.77
N ILE A 267 -0.06 -15.26 7.39
CA ILE A 267 0.39 -14.17 8.28
C ILE A 267 -0.44 -14.14 9.57
N ALA A 268 -1.78 -14.25 9.47
CA ALA A 268 -2.67 -14.24 10.63
C ALA A 268 -2.49 -15.45 11.58
N ARG A 269 -1.89 -16.54 11.11
CA ARG A 269 -1.59 -17.73 11.92
C ARG A 269 -0.21 -17.72 12.54
N LEU A 270 0.67 -16.80 12.14
CA LEU A 270 2.01 -16.68 12.73
C LEU A 270 1.90 -16.45 14.24
N LYS A 271 2.86 -17.03 14.97
CA LYS A 271 3.00 -16.87 16.41
C LYS A 271 4.41 -16.36 16.67
N PHE A 272 4.46 -15.20 17.32
CA PHE A 272 5.69 -14.59 17.78
C PHE A 272 5.80 -14.86 19.27
N ASP A 273 6.95 -15.38 19.68
CA ASP A 273 7.31 -15.60 21.08
C ASP A 273 7.67 -14.28 21.78
#